data_AF-A0A8S3JRG8-F1
#
_entry.id   AF-A0A8S3JRG8-F1
#
_cell.length_a   1.000
_cell.length_b   1.000
_cell.length_c   1.000
_cell.angle_alpha   90.00
_cell.angle_beta   90.00
_cell.angle_gamma   90.00
#
_symmetry.space_group_name_H-M   'P 1'
#
loop_
_entity.id
_entity.type
_entity.pdbx_description
1 polymer ?
#
loop_
_entity_poly.entity_id
_entity_poly.type
_entity_poly.pdbx_seq_one_letter_code
_entity_poly.pdbx_strand_id
1 'polypeptide(L)'
;AHNYRNNEQARMAIRDAGYEIALGLMPKSIGPLTVVFTGAGNVSQGAQEVFRELPIEYVDTKSLPQAAKHGATNKIYGCVVQREDHLINKETGLYSEAEYLEYPDRYISTFNTQVTYLN
;
A
#
# COMPACT_ATOMS: atom_id res chain seq x y z
N ALA A 1 3.49 3.95 -22.90
CA ALA A 1 3.42 2.51 -22.57
C ALA A 1 4.83 1.94 -22.71
N HIS A 2 5.47 1.56 -21.60
CA HIS A 2 6.79 0.92 -21.65
C HIS A 2 6.60 -0.59 -21.86
N ASN A 3 7.17 -1.12 -22.95
CA ASN A 3 7.00 -2.50 -23.39
C ASN A 3 8.15 -3.35 -22.83
N TYR A 4 7.94 -3.97 -21.67
CA TYR A 4 8.91 -4.93 -21.10
C TYR A 4 8.76 -6.26 -21.85
N ARG A 5 9.82 -6.68 -22.56
CA ARG A 5 9.78 -7.85 -23.45
C ARG A 5 9.71 -9.19 -22.71
N ASN A 6 10.04 -9.21 -21.40
CA ASN A 6 9.87 -10.36 -20.50
C ASN A 6 9.90 -9.92 -19.01
N ASN A 7 9.50 -10.83 -18.10
CA ASN A 7 9.43 -10.57 -16.65
C ASN A 7 10.78 -10.19 -16.01
N GLU A 8 11.91 -10.62 -16.56
CA GLU A 8 13.23 -10.28 -16.02
C GLU A 8 13.59 -8.81 -16.24
N GLN A 9 13.33 -8.28 -17.43
CA GLN A 9 13.57 -6.85 -17.71
C GLN A 9 12.70 -5.94 -16.84
N ALA A 10 11.46 -6.34 -16.57
CA ALA A 10 10.59 -5.61 -15.66
C ALA A 10 11.17 -5.57 -14.23
N ARG A 11 11.65 -6.71 -13.71
CA ARG A 11 12.31 -6.74 -12.38
C ARG A 11 13.59 -5.92 -12.34
N MET A 12 14.42 -5.97 -13.39
CA MET A 12 15.63 -5.14 -13.47
C MET A 12 15.30 -3.66 -13.41
N ALA A 13 14.33 -3.19 -14.20
CA ALA A 13 13.92 -1.80 -14.19
C ALA A 13 13.40 -1.35 -12.80
N ILE A 14 12.70 -2.24 -12.08
CA ILE A 14 12.23 -1.96 -10.72
C ILE A 14 13.42 -1.90 -9.74
N ARG A 15 14.41 -2.79 -9.87
CA ARG A 15 15.63 -2.75 -9.05
C ARG A 15 16.44 -1.48 -9.28
N ASP A 16 16.60 -1.06 -10.54
CA ASP A 16 17.33 0.16 -10.89
C ASP A 16 16.65 1.38 -10.26
N ALA A 17 15.32 1.48 -10.38
CA ALA A 17 14.54 2.51 -9.68
C ALA A 17 14.69 2.42 -8.16
N GLY A 18 14.68 1.20 -7.61
CA GLY A 18 14.90 0.97 -6.18
C GLY A 18 16.26 1.47 -5.70
N TYR A 19 17.30 1.30 -6.50
CA TYR A 19 18.65 1.80 -6.21
C TYR A 19 18.70 3.34 -6.21
N GLU A 20 18.09 3.99 -7.20
CA GLU A 20 18.00 5.46 -7.25
C GLU A 20 17.23 6.04 -6.05
N ILE A 21 16.12 5.39 -5.67
CA ILE A 21 15.36 5.75 -4.46
C ILE A 21 16.24 5.59 -3.23
N ALA A 22 16.93 4.46 -3.06
CA ALA A 22 17.78 4.20 -1.89
C ALA A 22 18.93 5.22 -1.75
N LEU A 23 19.48 5.70 -2.88
CA LEU A 23 20.47 6.77 -2.93
C LEU A 23 19.90 8.18 -2.71
N GLY A 24 18.58 8.32 -2.59
CA GLY A 24 17.90 9.60 -2.38
C GLY A 24 17.89 10.49 -3.63
N LEU A 25 17.97 9.89 -4.82
CA LEU A 25 18.01 10.61 -6.10
C LEU A 25 16.62 11.07 -6.58
N MET A 26 15.56 10.74 -5.83
CA MET A 26 14.21 11.20 -6.11
C MET A 26 14.07 12.73 -6.01
N PRO A 27 13.32 13.37 -6.93
CA PRO A 27 13.00 14.78 -6.82
C PRO A 27 12.38 15.12 -5.46
N LYS A 28 12.93 16.12 -4.75
CA LYS A 28 12.45 16.53 -3.43
C LYS A 28 10.98 16.95 -3.41
N SER A 29 10.44 17.39 -4.55
CA SER A 29 9.04 17.78 -4.72
C SER A 29 8.05 16.63 -4.61
N ILE A 30 8.49 15.37 -4.74
CA ILE A 30 7.63 14.18 -4.63
C ILE A 30 7.34 13.85 -3.16
N GLY A 31 8.25 14.17 -2.24
CA GLY A 31 8.11 13.82 -0.83
C GLY A 31 8.13 12.31 -0.58
N PRO A 32 7.69 11.86 0.60
CA PRO A 32 7.62 10.44 0.94
C PRO A 32 6.57 9.72 0.09
N LEU A 33 6.93 8.55 -0.45
CA LEU A 33 6.03 7.74 -1.26
C LEU A 33 5.38 6.64 -0.42
N THR A 34 4.07 6.45 -0.61
CA THR A 34 3.31 5.36 -0.02
C THR A 34 2.59 4.57 -1.11
N VAL A 35 2.60 3.25 -0.99
CA VAL A 35 1.83 2.33 -1.82
C VAL A 35 0.94 1.48 -0.94
N VAL A 36 -0.35 1.48 -1.25
CA VAL A 36 -1.36 0.72 -0.52
C VAL A 36 -1.84 -0.44 -1.38
N PHE A 37 -1.76 -1.66 -0.84
CA PHE A 37 -2.32 -2.86 -1.42
C PHE A 37 -3.66 -3.15 -0.75
N THR A 38 -4.76 -3.10 -1.50
CA THR A 38 -6.09 -3.44 -0.98
C THR A 38 -6.36 -4.93 -1.14
N GLY A 39 -6.54 -5.64 -0.03
CA GLY A 39 -6.72 -7.08 0.03
C GLY A 39 -5.41 -7.88 0.08
N ALA A 40 -5.50 -9.13 0.53
CA ALA A 40 -4.36 -10.02 0.76
C ALA A 40 -4.36 -11.30 -0.09
N GLY A 41 -5.20 -11.36 -1.13
CA GLY A 41 -5.27 -12.49 -2.05
C GLY A 41 -4.08 -12.60 -3.01
N ASN A 42 -4.07 -13.64 -3.86
CA ASN A 42 -2.95 -13.98 -4.74
C ASN A 42 -2.43 -12.83 -5.62
N VAL A 43 -3.33 -11.96 -6.10
CA VAL A 43 -2.94 -10.80 -6.91
C VAL A 43 -2.15 -9.78 -6.08
N SER A 44 -2.60 -9.50 -4.86
CA SER A 44 -1.89 -8.62 -3.93
C SER A 44 -0.54 -9.21 -3.54
N GLN A 45 -0.48 -10.51 -3.28
CA GLN A 45 0.78 -11.20 -2.96
C GLN A 45 1.78 -11.14 -4.13
N GLY A 46 1.34 -11.41 -5.36
CA GLY A 46 2.19 -11.31 -6.55
C GLY A 46 2.68 -9.87 -6.80
N ALA A 47 1.85 -8.86 -6.55
CA ALA A 47 2.28 -7.47 -6.62
C ALA A 47 3.32 -7.16 -5.53
N GLN A 48 3.08 -7.58 -4.29
CA GLN A 48 4.02 -7.40 -3.18
C GLN A 48 5.37 -8.08 -3.45
N GLU A 49 5.39 -9.27 -4.05
CA GLU A 49 6.62 -9.97 -4.45
C GLU A 49 7.51 -9.16 -5.37
N VAL A 50 6.90 -8.48 -6.35
CA VAL A 50 7.62 -7.59 -7.26
C VAL A 50 8.09 -6.33 -6.52
N PHE A 51 7.28 -5.80 -5.61
CA PHE A 51 7.62 -4.63 -4.79
C PHE A 51 8.74 -4.86 -3.77
N ARG A 52 9.07 -6.12 -3.43
CA ARG A 52 10.23 -6.43 -2.56
C ARG A 52 11.57 -6.02 -3.16
N GLU A 53 11.62 -5.78 -4.47
CA GLU A 53 12.82 -5.29 -5.16
C GLU A 53 13.07 -3.79 -4.94
N LEU A 54 12.10 -3.06 -4.38
CA LEU A 54 12.23 -1.66 -3.98
C LEU A 54 12.67 -1.56 -2.51
N PRO A 55 13.31 -0.46 -2.09
CA PRO A 55 13.60 -0.19 -0.68
C PRO A 55 12.30 0.12 0.06
N ILE A 56 11.53 -0.91 0.41
CA ILE A 56 10.19 -0.79 1.00
C ILE A 56 10.21 -1.05 2.50
N GLU A 57 9.49 -0.21 3.25
CA GLU A 57 9.19 -0.39 4.66
C GLU A 57 7.67 -0.57 4.81
N TYR A 58 7.25 -1.74 5.31
CA TYR A 58 5.83 -1.99 5.55
C TYR A 58 5.39 -1.35 6.87
N VAL A 59 4.26 -0.65 6.84
CA VAL A 59 3.65 0.02 7.99
C VAL A 59 2.15 -0.29 8.06
N ASP A 60 1.61 -0.24 9.27
CA ASP A 60 0.17 -0.39 9.50
C ASP A 60 -0.60 0.82 8.96
N THR A 61 -1.88 0.63 8.65
CA THR A 61 -2.77 1.66 8.11
C THR A 61 -2.81 2.92 8.98
N LYS A 62 -2.70 2.76 10.30
CA LYS A 62 -2.69 3.86 11.29
C LYS A 62 -1.43 4.74 11.20
N SER A 63 -0.34 4.20 10.66
CA SER A 63 0.95 4.88 10.53
C SER A 63 1.10 5.60 9.18
N LEU A 64 0.19 5.35 8.22
CA LEU A 64 0.20 6.01 6.91
C LEU A 64 0.24 7.54 6.98
N PRO A 65 -0.52 8.23 7.85
CA PRO A 65 -0.47 9.69 7.94
C PRO A 65 0.91 10.20 8.38
N GLN A 66 1.60 9.45 9.26
CA GLN A 66 2.94 9.79 9.72
C GLN A 66 3.97 9.58 8.60
N ALA A 67 3.86 8.46 7.88
CA ALA A 67 4.71 8.16 6.72
C ALA A 67 4.55 9.22 5.61
N ALA A 68 3.33 9.63 5.28
CA ALA A 68 3.06 10.62 4.24
C ALA A 68 3.63 12.01 4.58
N LYS A 69 3.58 12.43 5.86
CA LYS A 69 4.02 13.78 6.30
C LYS A 69 5.49 13.86 6.66
N HIS A 70 6.04 12.79 7.25
CA HIS A 70 7.35 12.80 7.90
C HIS A 70 8.24 11.63 7.48
N GLY A 71 7.80 10.84 6.51
CA GLY A 71 8.56 9.71 6.01
C GLY A 71 9.87 10.12 5.37
N ALA A 72 10.77 9.15 5.24
CA ALA A 72 12.00 9.32 4.48
C ALA A 72 11.70 9.21 2.98
N THR A 73 12.47 9.94 2.17
CA THR A 73 12.35 9.91 0.70
C THR A 73 13.30 8.94 0.03
N ASN A 74 14.11 8.22 0.82
CA ASN A 74 15.04 7.19 0.33
C ASN A 74 14.48 5.76 0.44
N LYS A 75 13.18 5.66 0.71
CA LYS A 75 12.43 4.40 0.79
C LYS A 75 10.98 4.64 0.39
N ILE A 76 10.25 3.56 0.18
CA ILE A 76 8.81 3.57 -0.06
C ILE A 76 8.13 2.98 1.17
N TYR A 77 6.98 3.53 1.55
CA TYR A 77 6.13 2.96 2.59
C TYR A 77 5.08 2.05 1.96
N GLY A 78 5.07 0.77 2.33
CA GLY A 78 4.05 -0.18 1.91
C GLY A 78 2.99 -0.35 2.99
N CYS A 79 1.72 -0.48 2.61
CA CYS A 79 0.67 -0.86 3.54
C CYS A 79 -0.27 -1.86 2.88
N VAL A 80 -0.61 -2.94 3.58
CA VAL A 80 -1.61 -3.91 3.12
C VAL A 80 -2.86 -3.68 3.95
N VAL A 81 -3.94 -3.27 3.27
CA VAL A 81 -5.22 -2.97 3.90
C VAL A 81 -6.17 -4.13 3.66
N GLN A 82 -6.50 -4.84 4.73
CA GLN A 82 -7.44 -5.95 4.74
C GLN A 82 -8.84 -5.47 5.12
N ARG A 83 -9.84 -6.34 5.00
CA ARG A 83 -11.23 -6.00 5.29
C ARG A 83 -11.41 -5.54 6.73
N GLU A 84 -10.73 -6.20 7.66
CA GLU A 84 -10.73 -5.89 9.09
C GLU A 84 -10.25 -4.46 9.36
N ASP A 85 -9.36 -3.93 8.50
CA ASP A 85 -8.77 -2.61 8.69
C ASP A 85 -9.71 -1.48 8.30
N HIS A 86 -10.60 -1.70 7.34
CA HIS A 86 -11.39 -0.63 6.74
C HIS A 86 -12.89 -0.91 6.66
N LEU A 87 -13.39 -2.06 7.10
CA LEU A 87 -14.81 -2.33 7.22
C LEU A 87 -15.23 -2.31 8.68
N ILE A 88 -16.27 -1.54 8.98
CA ILE A 88 -16.88 -1.50 10.31
C ILE A 88 -18.38 -1.70 10.19
N ASN A 89 -18.98 -2.42 11.13
CA ASN A 89 -20.42 -2.48 11.29
C ASN A 89 -20.94 -1.07 11.68
N LYS A 90 -22.00 -0.61 11.03
CA LYS A 90 -22.60 0.72 11.20
C LYS A 90 -23.08 0.99 12.64
N GLU A 91 -23.46 -0.04 13.38
CA GLU A 91 -24.01 0.06 14.73
C GLU A 91 -22.94 -0.16 15.80
N THR A 92 -22.12 -1.20 15.65
CA THR A 92 -21.15 -1.59 16.70
C THR A 92 -19.77 -0.95 16.51
N GLY A 93 -19.45 -0.51 15.30
CA GLY A 93 -18.11 -0.03 14.94
C GLY A 93 -17.04 -1.13 14.87
N LEU A 94 -17.42 -2.41 15.00
CA LEU A 94 -16.52 -3.55 15.00
C LEU A 94 -16.58 -4.30 13.67
N TYR A 95 -15.52 -5.07 13.38
CA TYR A 95 -15.49 -5.98 12.25
C TYR A 95 -15.71 -7.43 12.69
N SER A 96 -16.53 -8.16 11.95
CA SER A 96 -16.68 -9.62 12.02
C SER A 96 -16.78 -10.17 10.61
N GLU A 97 -15.84 -11.03 10.21
CA GLU A 97 -15.84 -11.63 8.88
C GLU A 97 -17.10 -12.47 8.64
N ALA A 98 -17.49 -13.29 9.64
CA ALA A 98 -18.67 -14.14 9.53
C ALA A 98 -19.96 -13.33 9.36
N GLU A 99 -20.13 -12.24 10.12
CA GLU A 99 -21.30 -11.38 9.98
C GLU A 99 -21.27 -10.60 8.66
N TYR A 100 -20.10 -10.10 8.24
CA TYR A 100 -19.97 -9.38 6.98
C TYR A 100 -20.33 -10.25 5.77
N LEU A 101 -19.97 -11.53 5.79
CA LEU A 101 -20.32 -12.47 4.72
C LEU A 101 -21.83 -12.73 4.65
N GLU A 102 -22.53 -12.74 5.79
CA GLU A 102 -23.98 -12.98 5.85
C GLU A 102 -24.80 -11.69 5.64
N TYR A 103 -24.31 -10.56 6.13
CA TYR A 103 -25.00 -9.27 6.15
C TYR A 103 -24.09 -8.10 5.74
N PRO A 104 -23.58 -8.07 4.49
CA PRO A 104 -22.62 -7.04 4.05
C PRO A 104 -23.20 -5.62 4.13
N ASP A 105 -24.51 -5.46 3.96
CA ASP A 105 -25.21 -4.17 4.03
C ASP A 105 -25.14 -3.51 5.42
N ARG A 106 -24.77 -4.25 6.48
CA ARG A 106 -24.56 -3.69 7.83
C ARG A 106 -23.21 -2.98 7.97
N TYR A 107 -22.33 -3.11 6.99
CA TYR A 107 -20.97 -2.59 7.05
C TYR A 107 -20.79 -1.34 6.19
N ILE A 108 -19.82 -0.51 6.56
CA ILE A 108 -19.34 0.64 5.77
C ILE A 108 -17.84 0.61 5.66
N SER A 109 -17.33 1.11 4.53
CA SER A 109 -15.90 1.31 4.32
C SER A 109 -15.43 2.63 4.92
N THR A 110 -14.41 2.56 5.78
CA THR A 110 -13.65 3.70 6.30
C THR A 110 -12.35 3.94 5.54
N PHE A 111 -12.12 3.20 4.44
CA PHE A 111 -10.89 3.27 3.64
C PHE A 111 -10.58 4.69 3.17
N ASN A 112 -11.59 5.40 2.68
CA ASN A 112 -11.42 6.77 2.20
C ASN A 112 -10.83 7.66 3.31
N THR A 113 -11.38 7.59 4.53
CA THR A 113 -10.88 8.37 5.67
C THR A 113 -9.45 8.00 6.05
N GLN A 114 -9.06 6.74 5.87
CA GLN A 114 -7.72 6.25 6.20
C GLN A 114 -6.67 6.65 5.15
N VAL A 115 -7.07 6.71 3.88
CA VAL A 115 -6.16 6.93 2.74
C VAL A 115 -6.19 8.37 2.21
N THR A 116 -7.15 9.20 2.60
CA THR A 116 -7.24 10.64 2.25
C THR A 116 -5.96 11.44 2.57
N TYR A 117 -5.07 10.92 3.42
CA TYR A 117 -3.81 11.58 3.79
C TYR A 117 -2.62 11.30 2.86
N LEU A 118 -2.81 10.51 1.81
CA LEU A 118 -1.79 10.27 0.79
C LEU A 118 -1.87 11.37 -0.27
N ASN A 119 -0.75 12.05 -0.53
CA ASN A 119 -0.64 13.15 -1.50
C ASN A 119 -0.78 12.69 -2.95
#